data_AF-A0A3M7GKF6-F1
#
_entry.id   AF-A0A3M7GKF6-F1
#
_cell.length_a   1.000
_cell.length_b   1.000
_cell.length_c   1.000
_cell.angle_alpha   90.00
_cell.angle_beta   90.00
_cell.angle_gamma   90.00
#
_symmetry.space_group_name_H-M   'P 1'
#
loop_
_entity.id
_entity.type
_entity.pdbx_description
1 polymer ?
#
loop_
_entity_poly.entity_id
_entity_poly.type
_entity_poly.pdbx_seq_one_letter_code
_entity_poly.pdbx_strand_id
1 'polypeptide(L)'
;MDSAGYLKRHGWRGDGHSLDKTDRGIKKPLLVSKKVDVLGVGLNKHAAVSDQWWLRAFDQGLKDFGTGKESTLANVQKHGVNRGGLYGRFVKGEGMKGTIGTEEPKTVDDMGSNGDVAALPKTPTGKVEGVQAAGNGSEKKRKREGKADEQSTKRKRSSVDDGDDKKGYKYEREKAKRKAKAAGKESSSETKEERRARKEKRRAEKEDKTTAKNARQDDKAERKRLRKAEKSSHAEKAQALGSSIDQIASGADEVKLKPAKSNHNADAVDKYPSKAQKKAKKMDRLAAEHGGSLSEQDKLDLYNASKRGLSLEQYRSKVAIGALKAPVTEAKKKGVSSRKLEEYKKRAEQKGVSLEDYTRRREEKNAAKQLQTDPSASTLPIVIDTPNGDTPGTLTLRTSEPDSSLRACQAIEREMAFILLDGAGEKTLSWKPGDVVPADERLWDGVATKALPKSVRRARKEWMNVRGSERKKGGKKSG
;
A
#
# COMPACT_ATOMS: atom_id res chain seq x y z
N MET A 1 -20.37 50.06 -29.81
CA MET A 1 -19.70 48.74 -29.81
C MET A 1 -20.58 47.79 -30.60
N ASP A 2 -20.04 47.19 -31.66
CA ASP A 2 -20.76 46.19 -32.44
C ASP A 2 -20.65 44.82 -31.74
N SER A 3 -21.71 44.43 -31.03
CA SER A 3 -21.81 43.19 -30.26
C SER A 3 -21.84 41.96 -31.16
N ALA A 4 -22.46 42.05 -32.34
CA ALA A 4 -22.54 40.95 -33.30
C ALA A 4 -21.16 40.65 -33.90
N GLY A 5 -20.39 41.69 -34.22
CA GLY A 5 -19.00 41.56 -34.68
C GLY A 5 -18.08 40.90 -33.64
N TYR A 6 -18.24 41.25 -32.36
CA TYR A 6 -17.47 40.66 -31.26
C TYR A 6 -17.78 39.17 -31.05
N LEU A 7 -19.06 38.79 -31.08
CA LEU A 7 -19.49 37.40 -30.92
C LEU A 7 -19.02 36.50 -32.08
N LYS A 8 -19.07 36.99 -33.32
CA LYS A 8 -18.54 36.26 -34.49
C LYS A 8 -17.04 35.99 -34.37
N ARG A 9 -16.26 36.95 -33.85
CA ARG A 9 -14.81 36.77 -33.58
C ARG A 9 -14.54 35.68 -32.54
N HIS A 10 -15.39 35.56 -31.53
CA HIS A 10 -15.31 34.51 -30.50
C HIS A 10 -15.97 33.19 -30.93
N GLY A 11 -16.30 33.05 -32.22
CA GLY A 11 -16.74 31.79 -32.80
C GLY A 11 -18.22 31.49 -32.59
N TRP A 12 -19.06 32.49 -32.30
CA TRP A 12 -20.52 32.30 -32.35
C TRP A 12 -21.03 32.38 -33.79
N ARG A 13 -22.01 31.53 -34.12
CA ARG A 13 -22.78 31.61 -35.37
C ARG A 13 -24.00 32.50 -35.12
N GLY A 14 -24.04 33.67 -35.75
CA GLY A 14 -25.14 34.63 -35.62
C GLY A 14 -25.00 35.60 -34.45
N ASP A 15 -26.12 36.19 -34.04
CA ASP A 15 -26.17 37.33 -33.09
C ASP A 15 -26.24 36.91 -31.61
N GLY A 16 -25.99 35.63 -31.29
CA GLY A 16 -25.79 35.19 -29.90
C GLY A 16 -26.97 34.54 -29.19
N HIS A 17 -28.02 34.10 -29.88
CA HIS A 17 -29.15 33.38 -29.24
C HIS A 17 -28.85 31.87 -29.11
N SER A 18 -28.35 31.45 -27.94
CA SER A 18 -27.81 30.11 -27.65
C SER A 18 -28.83 28.98 -27.44
N LEU A 19 -30.14 29.27 -27.53
CA LEU A 19 -31.20 28.28 -27.26
C LEU A 19 -31.85 27.71 -28.52
N ASP A 20 -31.42 28.13 -29.71
CA ASP A 20 -32.06 27.72 -30.96
C ASP A 20 -31.52 26.37 -31.48
N LYS A 21 -32.42 25.50 -31.96
CA LYS A 21 -32.08 24.15 -32.45
C LYS A 21 -31.50 24.16 -33.89
N THR A 22 -31.48 25.32 -34.54
CA THR A 22 -31.16 25.49 -35.97
C THR A 22 -29.79 26.15 -36.19
N ASP A 23 -28.70 25.54 -35.68
CA ASP A 23 -27.30 25.86 -36.00
C ASP A 23 -26.80 27.31 -35.73
N ARG A 24 -27.53 28.10 -34.92
CA ARG A 24 -27.15 29.47 -34.51
C ARG A 24 -26.38 29.54 -33.18
N GLY A 25 -25.48 28.57 -32.96
CA GLY A 25 -24.70 28.42 -31.73
C GLY A 25 -23.18 28.62 -31.90
N ILE A 26 -22.39 28.25 -30.89
CA ILE A 26 -20.93 28.32 -30.98
C ILE A 26 -20.44 27.35 -32.08
N LYS A 27 -19.66 27.86 -33.03
CA LYS A 27 -19.10 27.14 -34.19
C LYS A 27 -18.32 25.89 -33.82
N LYS A 28 -17.75 25.87 -32.60
CA LYS A 28 -17.11 24.70 -32.00
C LYS A 28 -17.77 24.45 -30.64
N PRO A 29 -18.39 23.27 -30.41
CA PRO A 29 -18.87 22.94 -29.07
C PRO A 29 -17.70 23.05 -28.11
N LEU A 30 -17.89 23.75 -26.99
CA LEU A 30 -16.86 23.91 -25.98
C LEU A 30 -16.50 22.52 -25.45
N LEU A 31 -15.34 21.99 -25.87
CA LEU A 31 -14.74 20.84 -25.21
C LEU A 31 -14.28 21.29 -23.82
N VAL A 32 -15.21 21.32 -22.87
CA VAL A 32 -14.87 21.39 -21.46
C VAL A 32 -14.23 20.06 -21.13
N SER A 33 -12.89 20.04 -21.01
CA SER A 33 -12.20 18.85 -20.54
C SER A 33 -12.72 18.55 -19.13
N LYS A 34 -13.55 17.50 -19.00
CA LYS A 34 -13.99 17.03 -17.69
C LYS A 34 -12.76 16.46 -17.01
N LYS A 35 -12.12 17.27 -16.17
CA LYS A 35 -11.05 16.82 -15.29
C LYS A 35 -11.68 15.87 -14.28
N VAL A 36 -11.63 14.58 -14.58
CA VAL A 36 -11.99 13.53 -13.63
C VAL A 36 -10.84 13.46 -12.61
N ASP A 37 -10.89 14.33 -11.61
CA ASP A 37 -9.92 14.34 -10.52
C ASP A 37 -10.07 13.03 -9.71
N VAL A 38 -9.22 12.05 -10.03
CA VAL A 38 -9.05 10.80 -9.24
C VAL A 38 -8.56 11.10 -7.81
N LEU A 39 -8.19 12.35 -7.53
CA LEU A 39 -7.68 12.85 -6.25
C LEU A 39 -8.74 13.58 -5.42
N GLY A 40 -9.99 13.67 -5.90
CA GLY A 40 -11.10 14.22 -5.13
C GLY A 40 -11.45 13.36 -3.91
N VAL A 41 -11.71 14.00 -2.79
CA VAL A 41 -12.15 13.39 -1.53
C VAL A 41 -13.51 12.70 -1.75
N GLY A 42 -13.49 11.46 -2.24
CA GLY A 42 -14.68 10.74 -2.71
C GLY A 42 -14.36 9.49 -3.52
N LEU A 43 -13.18 9.41 -4.16
CA LEU A 43 -12.69 8.20 -4.84
C LEU A 43 -11.96 7.24 -3.89
N ASN A 44 -12.51 7.02 -2.70
CA ASN A 44 -12.16 5.79 -2.00
C ASN A 44 -12.80 4.64 -2.80
N LYS A 45 -12.00 3.87 -3.54
CA LYS A 45 -12.44 2.61 -4.19
C LYS A 45 -13.09 1.63 -3.19
N HIS A 46 -12.88 1.87 -1.90
CA HIS A 46 -13.49 1.14 -0.79
C HIS A 46 -14.79 1.76 -0.24
N ALA A 47 -15.19 2.98 -0.63
CA ALA A 47 -16.44 3.60 -0.19
C ALA A 47 -17.65 2.99 -0.91
N ALA A 48 -17.57 2.75 -2.22
CA ALA A 48 -18.59 1.97 -2.93
C ALA A 48 -18.71 0.54 -2.38
N VAL A 49 -17.59 -0.03 -1.88
CA VAL A 49 -17.58 -1.35 -1.23
C VAL A 49 -18.10 -1.29 0.20
N SER A 50 -17.95 -0.15 0.90
CA SER A 50 -18.52 0.04 2.23
C SER A 50 -20.02 0.29 2.19
N ASP A 51 -20.55 0.91 1.14
CA ASP A 51 -21.99 1.19 1.02
C ASP A 51 -22.79 -0.01 0.49
N GLN A 52 -22.13 -0.98 -0.14
CA GLN A 52 -22.74 -2.25 -0.60
C GLN A 52 -22.73 -3.36 0.46
N TRP A 53 -22.48 -3.02 1.73
CA TRP A 53 -22.44 -4.01 2.81
C TRP A 53 -23.80 -4.67 3.06
N TRP A 54 -24.91 -3.93 2.89
CA TRP A 54 -26.27 -4.44 3.06
C TRP A 54 -26.66 -5.41 1.93
N LEU A 55 -26.33 -5.09 0.67
CA LEU A 55 -26.53 -5.99 -0.48
C LEU A 55 -25.82 -7.32 -0.30
N ARG A 56 -24.56 -7.29 0.15
CA ARG A 56 -23.80 -8.53 0.41
C ARG A 56 -24.40 -9.36 1.54
N ALA A 57 -24.96 -8.72 2.57
CA ALA A 57 -25.56 -9.45 3.67
C ALA A 57 -26.95 -9.98 3.34
N PHE A 58 -27.71 -9.28 2.49
CA PHE A 58 -28.96 -9.76 1.92
C PHE A 58 -28.70 -10.99 1.03
N ASP A 59 -27.71 -10.93 0.13
CA ASP A 59 -27.26 -12.07 -0.68
C ASP A 59 -26.77 -13.25 0.17
N GLN A 60 -26.08 -12.96 1.28
CA GLN A 60 -25.65 -13.97 2.23
C GLN A 60 -26.87 -14.64 2.90
N GLY A 61 -27.86 -13.84 3.30
CA GLY A 61 -29.12 -14.33 3.87
C GLY A 61 -29.91 -15.22 2.90
N LEU A 62 -29.97 -14.85 1.61
CA LEU A 62 -30.61 -15.67 0.58
C LEU A 62 -29.86 -16.99 0.33
N LYS A 63 -28.52 -16.97 0.37
CA LYS A 63 -27.69 -18.18 0.20
C LYS A 63 -27.78 -19.14 1.39
N ASP A 64 -27.95 -18.60 2.58
CA ASP A 64 -28.08 -19.40 3.79
C ASP A 64 -29.52 -19.92 3.98
N PHE A 65 -30.52 -19.31 3.32
CA PHE A 65 -31.91 -19.76 3.28
C PHE A 65 -32.01 -21.18 2.66
N GLY A 66 -32.55 -22.14 3.42
CA GLY A 66 -32.72 -23.53 2.99
C GLY A 66 -31.51 -24.46 3.22
N THR A 67 -30.36 -23.94 3.67
CA THR A 67 -29.16 -24.77 3.92
C THR A 67 -29.02 -25.28 5.37
N GLY A 68 -30.00 -25.00 6.23
CA GLY A 68 -29.99 -25.40 7.65
C GLY A 68 -28.96 -24.65 8.51
N LYS A 69 -28.20 -23.71 7.94
CA LYS A 69 -27.22 -22.89 8.66
C LYS A 69 -27.95 -21.76 9.39
N GLU A 70 -27.65 -21.57 10.67
CA GLU A 70 -28.20 -20.47 11.45
C GLU A 70 -27.85 -19.13 10.79
N SER A 71 -28.88 -18.38 10.40
CA SER A 71 -28.69 -17.07 9.78
C SER A 71 -27.93 -16.14 10.73
N THR A 72 -27.18 -15.19 10.16
CA THR A 72 -26.44 -14.20 10.97
C THR A 72 -27.36 -13.44 11.93
N LEU A 73 -28.64 -13.25 11.57
CA LEU A 73 -29.70 -12.69 12.40
C LEU A 73 -30.12 -13.60 13.56
N ALA A 74 -30.29 -14.91 13.32
CA ALA A 74 -30.55 -15.89 14.39
C ALA A 74 -29.41 -15.92 15.41
N ASN A 75 -28.17 -15.74 14.94
CA ASN A 75 -26.97 -15.68 15.79
C ASN A 75 -26.92 -14.39 16.65
N VAL A 76 -27.43 -13.26 16.13
CA VAL A 76 -27.63 -12.02 16.90
C VAL A 76 -28.72 -12.21 17.96
N GLN A 77 -29.80 -12.92 17.64
CA GLN A 77 -30.89 -13.21 18.57
C GLN A 77 -30.42 -14.11 19.72
N LYS A 78 -29.61 -15.15 19.43
CA LYS A 78 -29.11 -16.09 20.45
C LYS A 78 -27.96 -15.54 21.31
N HIS A 79 -27.11 -14.68 20.76
CA HIS A 79 -25.87 -14.23 21.46
C HIS A 79 -25.80 -12.73 21.75
N GLY A 80 -26.86 -11.98 21.42
CA GLY A 80 -26.99 -10.57 21.71
C GLY A 80 -26.11 -9.65 20.84
N VAL A 81 -26.32 -8.35 21.03
CA VAL A 81 -25.75 -7.23 20.24
C VAL A 81 -24.24 -7.32 20.04
N ASN A 82 -23.51 -7.92 20.98
CA ASN A 82 -22.04 -7.96 21.00
C ASN A 82 -21.44 -8.94 19.97
N ARG A 83 -22.17 -9.95 19.51
CA ARG A 83 -21.71 -10.88 18.44
C ARG A 83 -22.27 -10.56 17.06
N GLY A 84 -23.33 -9.74 16.97
CA GLY A 84 -24.02 -9.42 15.72
C GLY A 84 -23.39 -8.36 14.83
N GLY A 85 -22.25 -7.77 15.21
CA GLY A 85 -21.63 -6.69 14.42
C GLY A 85 -22.60 -5.51 14.22
N LEU A 86 -22.74 -5.00 12.99
CA LEU A 86 -23.68 -3.92 12.68
C LEU A 86 -25.16 -4.32 12.93
N TYR A 87 -25.51 -5.60 12.79
CA TYR A 87 -26.87 -6.11 12.93
C TYR A 87 -27.37 -6.12 14.38
N GLY A 88 -26.47 -6.08 15.37
CA GLY A 88 -26.84 -6.02 16.78
C GLY A 88 -27.55 -4.72 17.19
N ARG A 89 -27.45 -3.65 16.39
CA ARG A 89 -28.06 -2.35 16.72
C ARG A 89 -29.49 -2.19 16.21
N PHE A 90 -29.96 -3.11 15.38
CA PHE A 90 -31.33 -3.10 14.91
C PHE A 90 -32.20 -3.80 15.95
N VAL A 91 -33.13 -3.04 16.51
CA VAL A 91 -34.21 -3.59 17.34
C VAL A 91 -35.29 -4.06 16.38
N LYS A 92 -35.73 -5.31 16.49
CA LYS A 92 -36.92 -5.78 15.76
C LYS A 92 -38.09 -4.95 16.29
N GLY A 93 -38.63 -4.06 15.46
CA GLY A 93 -39.86 -3.34 15.79
C GLY A 93 -40.99 -4.33 16.04
N GLU A 94 -41.98 -3.92 16.84
CA GLU A 94 -43.21 -4.67 17.05
C GLU A 94 -43.80 -5.04 15.69
N GLY A 95 -43.92 -6.34 15.42
CA GLY A 95 -44.42 -6.81 14.14
C GLY A 95 -45.90 -6.48 14.04
N MET A 96 -46.28 -5.58 13.12
CA MET A 96 -47.70 -5.39 12.82
C MET A 96 -48.27 -6.71 12.28
N LYS A 97 -49.30 -7.22 12.95
CA LYS A 97 -50.04 -8.42 12.53
C LYS A 97 -50.64 -8.14 11.15
N GLY A 98 -50.05 -8.72 10.11
CA GLY A 98 -50.55 -8.58 8.74
C GLY A 98 -51.98 -9.10 8.65
N THR A 99 -52.84 -8.42 7.90
CA THR A 99 -54.25 -8.77 7.67
C THR A 99 -54.45 -9.89 6.64
N ILE A 100 -53.38 -10.56 6.21
CA ILE A 100 -53.45 -11.68 5.27
C ILE A 100 -53.38 -12.99 6.07
N GLY A 101 -54.55 -13.62 6.22
CA GLY A 101 -54.75 -15.05 6.55
C GLY A 101 -53.92 -15.62 7.69
N THR A 102 -54.43 -15.58 8.92
CA THR A 102 -53.97 -16.42 10.03
C THR A 102 -54.33 -17.88 9.77
N GLU A 103 -53.45 -18.61 9.10
CA GLU A 103 -53.34 -20.06 9.28
C GLU A 103 -52.02 -20.33 9.99
N GLU A 104 -52.10 -20.85 11.22
CA GLU A 104 -50.94 -21.15 12.03
C GLU A 104 -50.10 -22.27 11.38
N PRO A 105 -48.77 -22.10 11.21
CA PRO A 105 -47.93 -23.19 10.73
C PRO A 105 -47.77 -24.21 11.86
N LYS A 106 -48.43 -25.37 11.70
CA LYS A 106 -48.17 -26.56 12.51
C LYS A 106 -46.68 -26.90 12.46
N THR A 107 -46.05 -26.93 13.63
CA THR A 107 -44.67 -27.35 13.84
C THR A 107 -44.48 -28.83 13.54
N VAL A 108 -43.32 -29.17 12.99
CA VAL A 108 -42.96 -30.49 12.42
C VAL A 108 -42.61 -31.57 13.46
N ASP A 109 -42.97 -31.38 14.73
CA ASP A 109 -42.58 -32.29 15.83
C ASP A 109 -43.64 -33.35 16.19
N ASP A 110 -44.77 -33.43 15.46
CA ASP A 110 -45.90 -34.33 15.76
C ASP A 110 -46.07 -35.49 14.74
N MET A 111 -44.98 -35.96 14.13
CA MET A 111 -44.98 -37.15 13.26
C MET A 111 -44.18 -38.27 13.89
N GLY A 112 -44.74 -38.85 14.95
CA GLY A 112 -44.28 -40.10 15.53
C GLY A 112 -45.43 -40.82 16.20
N SER A 113 -46.08 -41.75 15.48
CA SER A 113 -46.55 -43.06 15.99
C SER A 113 -47.83 -43.52 15.27
N ASN A 114 -47.70 -44.67 14.60
CA ASN A 114 -48.71 -45.68 14.29
C ASN A 114 -49.84 -45.37 13.28
N GLY A 115 -49.84 -46.17 12.20
CA GLY A 115 -50.97 -47.07 11.98
C GLY A 115 -51.98 -46.69 10.89
N ASP A 116 -51.71 -47.22 9.69
CA ASP A 116 -52.62 -48.12 8.97
C ASP A 116 -53.79 -47.59 8.09
N VAL A 117 -53.81 -48.21 6.89
CA VAL A 117 -54.89 -48.49 5.93
C VAL A 117 -55.71 -47.38 5.24
N ALA A 118 -55.54 -47.37 3.90
CA ALA A 118 -56.50 -47.17 2.81
C ALA A 118 -57.64 -46.13 2.91
N ALA A 119 -57.66 -45.20 1.94
CA ALA A 119 -58.70 -45.17 0.91
C ALA A 119 -58.43 -44.04 -0.11
N LEU A 120 -58.40 -44.44 -1.39
CA LEU A 120 -58.67 -43.61 -2.57
C LEU A 120 -60.06 -42.92 -2.45
N PRO A 121 -60.30 -41.77 -3.11
CA PRO A 121 -60.79 -41.83 -4.50
C PRO A 121 -60.17 -40.81 -5.45
N LYS A 122 -60.48 -41.06 -6.72
CA LYS A 122 -59.94 -40.54 -7.96
C LYS A 122 -60.47 -39.14 -8.33
N THR A 123 -59.73 -38.51 -9.22
CA THR A 123 -59.98 -37.33 -10.10
C THR A 123 -61.42 -37.06 -10.58
N PRO A 124 -61.71 -35.84 -11.07
CA PRO A 124 -61.83 -35.65 -12.53
C PRO A 124 -61.11 -34.37 -13.05
N THR A 125 -60.31 -34.42 -14.12
CA THR A 125 -60.62 -34.21 -15.57
C THR A 125 -61.03 -32.79 -15.99
N GLY A 126 -60.29 -32.23 -16.97
CA GLY A 126 -60.64 -31.05 -17.80
C GLY A 126 -59.38 -30.24 -18.17
N LYS A 127 -58.64 -30.50 -19.26
CA LYS A 127 -58.87 -30.32 -20.71
C LYS A 127 -58.91 -28.84 -21.17
N VAL A 128 -57.79 -28.33 -21.70
CA VAL A 128 -57.66 -27.36 -22.82
C VAL A 128 -56.25 -27.58 -23.43
N GLU A 129 -56.05 -28.38 -24.48
CA GLU A 129 -56.08 -28.01 -25.92
C GLU A 129 -55.39 -26.66 -26.25
N GLY A 130 -54.14 -26.70 -26.73
CA GLY A 130 -53.78 -26.27 -28.10
C GLY A 130 -53.11 -24.90 -28.07
N VAL A 131 -51.87 -24.71 -28.53
CA VAL A 131 -51.48 -24.57 -29.94
C VAL A 131 -50.02 -24.98 -30.16
N GLN A 132 -49.85 -25.83 -31.18
CA GLN A 132 -48.62 -26.31 -31.83
C GLN A 132 -47.83 -25.13 -32.47
N ALA A 133 -46.51 -25.04 -32.32
CA ALA A 133 -45.45 -25.75 -33.05
C ALA A 133 -45.26 -25.33 -34.53
N ALA A 134 -44.06 -24.84 -34.83
CA ALA A 134 -43.21 -25.10 -36.03
C ALA A 134 -41.98 -24.17 -35.91
N GLY A 135 -40.74 -24.64 -35.72
CA GLY A 135 -39.90 -25.39 -36.69
C GLY A 135 -39.03 -24.35 -37.44
N ASN A 136 -37.73 -24.42 -37.66
CA ASN A 136 -36.63 -25.41 -37.60
C ASN A 136 -35.35 -24.56 -37.32
N GLY A 137 -34.28 -25.02 -36.68
CA GLY A 137 -33.48 -26.18 -36.99
C GLY A 137 -32.23 -25.77 -37.80
N SER A 138 -31.07 -25.67 -37.15
CA SER A 138 -29.80 -26.12 -37.76
C SER A 138 -28.71 -26.24 -36.70
N GLU A 139 -28.32 -27.50 -36.50
CA GLU A 139 -27.22 -27.97 -35.68
C GLU A 139 -25.87 -27.36 -36.08
N LYS A 140 -25.01 -27.07 -35.08
CA LYS A 140 -23.57 -27.32 -35.25
C LYS A 140 -22.94 -27.79 -33.94
N LYS A 141 -22.97 -29.11 -33.83
CA LYS A 141 -22.24 -29.98 -32.90
C LYS A 141 -20.74 -29.85 -33.15
N ARG A 142 -19.95 -29.40 -32.16
CA ARG A 142 -18.56 -29.90 -31.97
C ARG A 142 -18.24 -30.08 -30.49
N LYS A 143 -18.00 -31.35 -30.21
CA LYS A 143 -17.56 -32.07 -29.02
C LYS A 143 -16.11 -31.69 -28.66
N ARG A 144 -15.82 -31.39 -27.38
CA ARG A 144 -14.67 -32.01 -26.68
C ARG A 144 -14.78 -31.87 -25.16
N GLU A 145 -14.67 -33.02 -24.53
CA GLU A 145 -14.75 -33.33 -23.10
C GLU A 145 -13.52 -32.85 -22.31
N GLY A 146 -13.75 -32.59 -21.02
CA GLY A 146 -12.93 -33.11 -19.93
C GLY A 146 -11.64 -32.38 -19.55
N LYS A 147 -11.69 -31.63 -18.44
CA LYS A 147 -10.86 -31.85 -17.22
C LYS A 147 -11.07 -30.74 -16.17
N ALA A 148 -11.42 -31.18 -14.95
CA ALA A 148 -11.12 -30.60 -13.63
C ALA A 148 -11.43 -29.11 -13.41
N ASP A 149 -12.47 -28.69 -12.70
CA ASP A 149 -12.80 -28.99 -11.31
C ASP A 149 -11.55 -29.12 -10.42
N GLU A 150 -11.04 -27.98 -9.91
CA GLU A 150 -10.39 -27.79 -8.60
C GLU A 150 -9.59 -26.45 -8.52
N GLN A 151 -10.20 -25.28 -8.78
CA GLN A 151 -9.55 -23.98 -8.47
C GLN A 151 -10.56 -22.86 -8.11
N SER A 152 -11.20 -22.94 -6.94
CA SER A 152 -11.97 -21.81 -6.39
C SER A 152 -11.86 -21.60 -4.87
N THR A 153 -10.84 -22.17 -4.23
CA THR A 153 -10.59 -21.98 -2.77
C THR A 153 -9.19 -21.45 -2.47
N LYS A 154 -8.75 -20.33 -3.08
CA LYS A 154 -7.51 -19.67 -2.63
C LYS A 154 -7.34 -18.19 -2.96
N ARG A 155 -8.25 -17.32 -2.49
CA ARG A 155 -7.97 -15.88 -2.32
C ARG A 155 -8.57 -15.29 -1.04
N LYS A 156 -8.09 -15.79 0.11
CA LYS A 156 -8.00 -15.02 1.36
C LYS A 156 -6.65 -15.31 2.00
N ARG A 157 -5.64 -14.47 1.75
CA ARG A 157 -4.46 -14.19 2.62
C ARG A 157 -3.37 -13.47 1.83
N SER A 158 -3.34 -12.13 1.94
CA SER A 158 -2.10 -11.35 1.92
C SER A 158 -2.39 -9.88 2.26
N SER A 159 -2.65 -9.60 3.54
CA SER A 159 -2.43 -8.29 4.17
C SER A 159 -2.52 -8.48 5.69
N VAL A 160 -1.56 -9.21 6.23
CA VAL A 160 -1.24 -9.20 7.67
C VAL A 160 0.28 -9.20 7.73
N ASP A 161 0.88 -8.04 7.53
CA ASP A 161 2.19 -7.73 8.11
C ASP A 161 2.40 -6.21 8.15
N ASP A 162 1.54 -5.52 8.90
CA ASP A 162 1.81 -4.15 9.31
C ASP A 162 1.05 -3.85 10.61
N GLY A 163 1.78 -3.78 11.73
CA GLY A 163 1.42 -2.93 12.86
C GLY A 163 0.82 -3.58 14.10
N ASP A 164 1.54 -4.49 14.76
CA ASP A 164 1.12 -5.01 16.08
C ASP A 164 1.44 -4.04 17.24
N ASP A 165 2.47 -3.20 17.14
CA ASP A 165 2.87 -2.32 18.26
C ASP A 165 1.96 -1.08 18.47
N LYS A 166 1.18 -0.67 17.46
CA LYS A 166 0.21 0.44 17.62
C LYS A 166 -1.13 -0.01 18.18
N LYS A 167 -1.45 -1.31 18.12
CA LYS A 167 -2.70 -1.86 18.68
C LYS A 167 -2.64 -1.96 20.20
N GLY A 168 -1.49 -2.34 20.76
CA GLY A 168 -1.27 -2.40 22.21
C GLY A 168 -1.48 -1.06 22.91
N TYR A 169 -0.92 0.03 22.38
CA TYR A 169 -1.07 1.37 22.97
C TYR A 169 -2.50 1.92 22.87
N LYS A 170 -3.22 1.59 21.79
CA LYS A 170 -4.63 1.98 21.64
C LYS A 170 -5.54 1.15 22.57
N TYR A 171 -5.26 -0.15 22.71
CA TYR A 171 -6.00 -1.05 23.60
C TYR A 171 -5.78 -0.72 25.08
N GLU A 172 -4.54 -0.46 25.52
CA GLU A 172 -4.25 -0.03 26.90
C GLU A 172 -4.86 1.34 27.20
N ARG A 173 -4.83 2.28 26.24
CA ARG A 173 -5.50 3.58 26.39
C ARG A 173 -7.02 3.46 26.44
N GLU A 174 -7.61 2.50 25.72
CA GLU A 174 -9.05 2.23 25.77
C GLU A 174 -9.45 1.50 27.06
N LYS A 175 -8.62 0.54 27.52
CA LYS A 175 -8.79 -0.19 28.77
C LYS A 175 -8.69 0.74 29.98
N ALA A 176 -7.73 1.68 29.98
CA ALA A 176 -7.64 2.75 30.97
C ALA A 176 -8.85 3.69 30.95
N LYS A 177 -9.35 4.05 29.76
CA LYS A 177 -10.60 4.83 29.62
C LYS A 177 -11.84 4.07 30.10
N ARG A 178 -11.91 2.75 29.90
CA ARG A 178 -13.00 1.90 30.39
C ARG A 178 -12.95 1.72 31.90
N LYS A 179 -11.76 1.51 32.49
CA LYS A 179 -11.59 1.49 33.95
C LYS A 179 -11.93 2.83 34.61
N ALA A 180 -11.53 3.96 34.01
CA ALA A 180 -11.90 5.29 34.49
C ALA A 180 -13.40 5.61 34.34
N LYS A 181 -14.09 5.01 33.35
CA LYS A 181 -15.54 5.13 33.18
C LYS A 181 -16.34 4.18 34.09
N ALA A 182 -15.79 3.02 34.42
CA ALA A 182 -16.39 2.07 35.37
C ALA A 182 -16.30 2.61 36.81
N ALA A 183 -15.14 3.13 37.21
CA ALA A 183 -14.95 3.77 38.53
C ALA A 183 -15.77 5.06 38.72
N GLY A 184 -16.23 5.70 37.63
CA GLY A 184 -17.08 6.89 37.68
C GLY A 184 -18.58 6.59 37.72
N LYS A 185 -18.99 5.32 37.78
CA LYS A 185 -20.41 4.92 37.79
C LYS A 185 -20.92 4.48 39.17
N GLU A 186 -20.06 4.47 40.18
CA GLU A 186 -20.39 4.07 41.56
C GLU A 186 -20.54 5.24 42.55
N SER A 187 -20.26 6.49 42.17
CA SER A 187 -20.50 7.67 43.02
C SER A 187 -21.79 8.42 42.64
N SER A 188 -22.94 7.81 42.91
CA SER A 188 -24.27 8.43 42.71
C SER A 188 -24.68 9.41 43.82
N SER A 189 -23.80 9.70 44.79
CA SER A 189 -24.06 10.64 45.90
C SER A 189 -23.08 11.81 45.97
N GLU A 190 -22.38 12.11 44.86
CA GLU A 190 -21.46 13.26 44.77
C GLU A 190 -22.27 14.56 44.92
N THR A 191 -21.99 15.35 45.96
CA THR A 191 -22.72 16.58 46.27
C THR A 191 -22.52 17.62 45.15
N LYS A 192 -23.50 18.53 44.99
CA LYS A 192 -23.51 19.54 43.92
C LYS A 192 -22.26 20.42 43.90
N GLU A 193 -21.60 20.59 45.05
CA GLU A 193 -20.34 21.34 45.20
C GLU A 193 -19.14 20.59 44.63
N GLU A 194 -19.00 19.30 44.91
CA GLU A 194 -17.91 18.48 44.38
C GLU A 194 -17.94 18.40 42.85
N ARG A 195 -19.15 18.35 42.27
CA ARG A 195 -19.35 18.44 40.81
C ARG A 195 -18.90 19.79 40.23
N ARG A 196 -19.06 20.90 40.96
CA ARG A 196 -18.60 22.24 40.54
C ARG A 196 -17.06 22.32 40.60
N ALA A 197 -16.46 21.90 41.70
CA ALA A 197 -15.00 21.85 41.86
C ALA A 197 -14.33 20.98 40.78
N ARG A 198 -14.91 19.82 40.45
CA ARG A 198 -14.42 18.95 39.37
C ARG A 198 -14.55 19.58 37.98
N LYS A 199 -15.62 20.35 37.73
CA LYS A 199 -15.82 21.05 36.46
C LYS A 199 -14.82 22.19 36.30
N GLU A 200 -14.52 22.91 37.38
CA GLU A 200 -13.54 23.99 37.42
C GLU A 200 -12.11 23.48 37.23
N LYS A 201 -11.73 22.41 37.94
CA LYS A 201 -10.42 21.74 37.72
C LYS A 201 -10.23 21.28 36.27
N ARG A 202 -11.30 20.80 35.61
CA ARG A 202 -11.27 20.44 34.18
C ARG A 202 -11.22 21.65 33.23
N ARG A 203 -11.61 22.84 33.68
CA ARG A 203 -11.46 24.09 32.91
C ARG A 203 -10.01 24.59 33.02
N ALA A 204 -9.46 24.65 34.24
CA ALA A 204 -8.05 24.98 34.47
C ALA A 204 -7.10 24.05 33.68
N GLU A 205 -7.30 22.73 33.73
CA GLU A 205 -6.46 21.78 32.97
C GLU A 205 -6.56 21.97 31.45
N LYS A 206 -7.71 22.44 30.95
CA LYS A 206 -7.88 22.74 29.52
C LYS A 206 -7.17 24.03 29.14
N GLU A 207 -7.23 25.04 30.00
CA GLU A 207 -6.54 26.32 29.81
C GLU A 207 -5.02 26.12 29.80
N ASP A 208 -4.47 25.39 30.77
CA ASP A 208 -3.04 25.00 30.81
C ASP A 208 -2.60 24.24 29.55
N LYS A 209 -3.49 23.38 29.04
CA LYS A 209 -3.21 22.62 27.81
C LYS A 209 -3.26 23.51 26.56
N THR A 210 -4.07 24.56 26.55
CA THR A 210 -4.10 25.53 25.45
C THR A 210 -2.91 26.47 25.50
N THR A 211 -2.52 26.97 26.68
CA THR A 211 -1.33 27.81 26.85
C THR A 211 -0.06 27.05 26.46
N ALA A 212 0.09 25.79 26.90
CA ALA A 212 1.22 24.94 26.51
C ALA A 212 1.27 24.61 25.01
N LYS A 213 0.12 24.59 24.32
CA LYS A 213 0.08 24.43 22.86
C LYS A 213 0.48 25.70 22.13
N ASN A 214 0.05 26.86 22.62
CA ASN A 214 0.40 28.15 22.04
C ASN A 214 1.90 28.43 22.19
N ALA A 215 2.46 28.20 23.39
CA ALA A 215 3.90 28.30 23.62
C ALA A 215 4.73 27.42 22.65
N ARG A 216 4.29 26.18 22.39
CA ARG A 216 4.95 25.30 21.40
C ARG A 216 4.83 25.80 19.95
N GLN A 217 3.79 26.55 19.63
CA GLN A 217 3.66 27.16 18.31
C GLN A 217 4.58 28.37 18.17
N ASP A 218 4.70 29.17 19.22
CA ASP A 218 5.58 30.34 19.29
C ASP A 218 7.06 29.91 19.22
N ASP A 219 7.49 28.92 20.01
CA ASP A 219 8.83 28.33 19.92
C ASP A 219 9.16 27.83 18.49
N LYS A 220 8.15 27.24 17.83
CA LYS A 220 8.31 26.73 16.46
C LYS A 220 8.38 27.85 15.44
N ALA A 221 7.70 28.97 15.68
CA ALA A 221 7.76 30.17 14.85
C ALA A 221 9.12 30.87 15.02
N GLU A 222 9.59 31.01 16.25
CA GLU A 222 10.89 31.59 16.58
C GLU A 222 12.04 30.77 15.97
N ARG A 223 12.01 29.44 16.12
CA ARG A 223 12.98 28.55 15.49
C ARG A 223 12.99 28.67 13.95
N LYS A 224 11.84 28.95 13.34
CA LYS A 224 11.78 29.21 11.89
C LYS A 224 12.35 30.59 11.53
N ARG A 225 12.18 31.60 12.38
CA ARG A 225 12.77 32.94 12.20
C ARG A 225 14.29 32.88 12.30
N LEU A 226 14.83 32.22 13.33
CA LEU A 226 16.28 32.00 13.49
C LEU A 226 16.89 31.29 12.28
N ARG A 227 16.25 30.21 11.79
CA ARG A 227 16.70 29.50 10.57
C ARG A 227 16.65 30.35 9.30
N LYS A 228 15.76 31.35 9.22
CA LYS A 228 15.71 32.27 8.08
C LYS A 228 16.84 33.29 8.18
N ALA A 229 17.10 33.83 9.37
CA ALA A 229 18.20 34.76 9.64
C ALA A 229 19.58 34.13 9.39
N GLU A 230 19.79 32.89 9.84
CA GLU A 230 21.02 32.12 9.54
C GLU A 230 21.20 31.88 8.04
N LYS A 231 20.10 31.71 7.31
CA LYS A 231 20.14 31.45 5.87
C LYS A 231 20.41 32.73 5.07
N SER A 232 19.95 33.89 5.53
CA SER A 232 20.27 35.18 4.91
C SER A 232 21.72 35.59 5.19
N SER A 233 22.24 35.40 6.40
CA SER A 233 23.64 35.72 6.71
C SER A 233 24.63 34.85 5.93
N HIS A 234 24.30 33.58 5.68
CA HIS A 234 25.11 32.72 4.81
C HIS A 234 25.06 33.13 3.33
N ALA A 235 23.98 33.74 2.86
CA ALA A 235 23.87 34.22 1.49
C ALA A 235 24.70 35.48 1.24
N GLU A 236 24.76 36.41 2.20
CA GLU A 236 25.60 37.62 2.11
C GLU A 236 27.09 37.27 2.15
N LYS A 237 27.50 36.32 3.01
CA LYS A 237 28.90 35.87 3.06
C LYS A 237 29.36 35.18 1.77
N ALA A 238 28.45 34.56 1.02
CA ALA A 238 28.75 33.95 -0.27
C ALA A 238 28.87 34.98 -1.41
N GLN A 239 28.25 36.16 -1.29
CA GLN A 239 28.40 37.25 -2.26
C GLN A 239 29.68 38.06 -2.03
N ALA A 240 30.11 38.25 -0.78
CA ALA A 240 31.32 39.00 -0.45
C ALA A 240 32.64 38.30 -0.86
N LEU A 241 32.65 36.97 -1.02
CA LEU A 241 33.83 36.21 -1.48
C LEU A 241 33.94 36.12 -3.02
N GLY A 242 32.96 36.66 -3.76
CA GLY A 242 32.92 36.60 -5.22
C GLY A 242 33.40 37.85 -5.94
N SER A 243 33.85 38.90 -5.23
CA SER A 243 34.15 40.21 -5.84
C SER A 243 35.61 40.69 -5.68
N SER A 244 36.54 39.83 -5.26
CA SER A 244 37.93 40.22 -5.00
C SER A 244 38.98 39.58 -5.93
N ILE A 245 38.56 39.02 -7.07
CA ILE A 245 39.48 38.45 -8.07
C ILE A 245 39.03 38.93 -9.45
N ASP A 246 39.26 40.20 -9.75
CA ASP A 246 39.23 40.74 -11.12
C ASP A 246 40.00 42.06 -11.14
N GLN A 247 41.32 41.95 -11.01
CA GLN A 247 42.28 42.97 -11.42
C GLN A 247 43.66 42.33 -11.41
N ILE A 248 44.13 41.94 -12.60
CA ILE A 248 45.51 41.85 -13.11
C ILE A 248 45.52 40.79 -14.23
N ALA A 249 46.21 41.12 -15.33
CA ALA A 249 46.56 40.30 -16.49
C ALA A 249 45.63 40.39 -17.73
N SER A 250 45.84 41.48 -18.45
CA SER A 250 45.78 41.57 -19.90
C SER A 250 46.77 40.62 -20.58
N GLY A 251 46.33 39.88 -21.61
CA GLY A 251 47.21 39.39 -22.67
C GLY A 251 46.89 37.99 -23.21
N ALA A 252 46.61 37.96 -24.52
CA ALA A 252 46.70 36.83 -25.44
C ALA A 252 45.54 35.80 -25.49
N ASP A 253 45.15 35.54 -26.74
CA ASP A 253 44.20 34.55 -27.24
C ASP A 253 44.35 33.18 -26.56
N GLU A 254 43.26 32.64 -26.01
CA GLU A 254 42.95 31.21 -26.02
C GLU A 254 41.52 30.93 -25.50
N VAL A 255 40.75 30.22 -26.34
CA VAL A 255 39.56 29.37 -26.09
C VAL A 255 38.69 29.66 -24.85
N LYS A 256 37.52 30.29 -25.09
CA LYS A 256 36.40 30.44 -24.13
C LYS A 256 35.78 29.09 -23.72
N LEU A 257 36.34 28.44 -22.69
CA LEU A 257 35.63 27.40 -21.91
C LEU A 257 34.86 28.06 -20.76
N LYS A 258 33.52 28.02 -20.85
CA LYS A 258 32.63 28.52 -19.79
C LYS A 258 32.82 27.67 -18.52
N PRO A 259 32.96 28.27 -17.31
CA PRO A 259 32.99 27.51 -16.08
C PRO A 259 31.64 26.81 -15.87
N ALA A 260 31.68 25.48 -15.81
CA ALA A 260 30.53 24.65 -15.51
C ALA A 260 30.00 24.98 -14.11
N LYS A 261 28.80 25.53 -14.04
CA LYS A 261 28.07 25.72 -12.77
C LYS A 261 27.81 24.34 -12.16
N SER A 262 28.54 23.99 -11.11
CA SER A 262 28.28 22.78 -10.33
C SER A 262 26.89 22.86 -9.70
N ASN A 263 25.98 22.00 -10.15
CA ASN A 263 24.65 21.88 -9.58
C ASN A 263 24.73 21.14 -8.23
N HIS A 264 25.03 21.84 -7.13
CA HIS A 264 25.04 21.31 -5.75
C HIS A 264 23.64 20.93 -5.19
N ASN A 265 22.64 20.67 -6.03
CA ASN A 265 21.26 20.41 -5.61
C ASN A 265 20.79 18.95 -5.79
N ALA A 266 21.67 18.02 -6.22
CA ALA A 266 21.27 16.63 -6.45
C ALA A 266 21.13 15.77 -5.17
N ASP A 267 21.78 16.13 -4.06
CA ASP A 267 21.81 15.30 -2.84
C ASP A 267 20.73 15.64 -1.80
N ALA A 268 19.81 16.56 -2.10
CA ALA A 268 18.86 17.06 -1.09
C ALA A 268 17.62 16.17 -0.85
N VAL A 269 17.46 15.02 -1.53
CA VAL A 269 16.18 14.29 -1.60
C VAL A 269 16.02 13.15 -0.58
N ASP A 270 17.07 12.66 0.09
CA ASP A 270 16.94 11.66 1.16
C ASP A 270 17.28 12.23 2.56
N LYS A 271 16.69 13.38 2.90
CA LYS A 271 16.89 14.04 4.23
C LYS A 271 16.24 13.34 5.42
N TYR A 272 15.60 12.18 5.23
CA TYR A 272 15.07 11.40 6.34
C TYR A 272 15.94 10.17 6.59
N PRO A 273 16.75 10.15 7.66
CA PRO A 273 17.51 8.97 8.00
C PRO A 273 16.54 7.80 8.23
N SER A 274 16.90 6.63 7.71
CA SER A 274 16.12 5.40 7.87
C SER A 274 15.96 5.08 9.35
N LYS A 275 14.97 4.26 9.72
CA LYS A 275 14.78 3.85 11.13
C LYS A 275 16.04 3.17 11.69
N ALA A 276 16.76 2.41 10.86
CA ALA A 276 18.03 1.79 11.23
C ALA A 276 19.11 2.85 11.50
N GLN A 277 19.26 3.83 10.61
CA GLN A 277 20.22 4.94 10.80
C GLN A 277 19.90 5.80 12.03
N LYS A 278 18.61 6.08 12.29
CA LYS A 278 18.17 6.77 13.51
C LYS A 278 18.47 5.96 14.77
N LYS A 279 18.33 4.64 14.70
CA LYS A 279 18.67 3.74 15.81
C LYS A 279 20.18 3.75 16.05
N ALA A 280 21.00 3.54 15.01
CA ALA A 280 22.46 3.58 15.08
C ALA A 280 22.94 4.91 15.68
N LYS A 281 22.48 6.04 15.14
CA LYS A 281 22.82 7.38 15.65
C LYS A 281 22.42 7.59 17.12
N LYS A 282 21.30 7.01 17.56
CA LYS A 282 20.90 7.05 18.98
C LYS A 282 21.82 6.19 19.85
N MET A 283 22.28 5.05 19.34
CA MET A 283 23.21 4.16 20.04
C MET A 283 24.60 4.81 20.17
N ASP A 284 25.08 5.45 19.11
CA ASP A 284 26.38 6.15 19.12
C ASP A 284 26.37 7.35 20.06
N ARG A 285 25.26 8.11 20.10
CA ARG A 285 25.10 9.20 21.08
C ARG A 285 25.13 8.69 22.51
N LEU A 286 24.42 7.60 22.79
CA LEU A 286 24.41 6.97 24.11
C LEU A 286 25.81 6.44 24.48
N ALA A 287 26.55 5.87 23.52
CA ALA A 287 27.92 5.42 23.76
C ALA A 287 28.87 6.59 24.06
N ALA A 288 28.73 7.71 23.36
CA ALA A 288 29.51 8.91 23.60
C ALA A 288 29.26 9.50 25.00
N GLU A 289 28.01 9.46 25.49
CA GLU A 289 27.64 9.89 26.85
C GLU A 289 28.27 9.00 27.95
N HIS A 290 28.67 7.77 27.62
CA HIS A 290 29.28 6.81 28.55
C HIS A 290 30.80 6.63 28.37
N GLY A 291 31.49 7.57 27.70
CA GLY A 291 32.95 7.66 27.77
C GLY A 291 33.75 6.90 26.70
N GLY A 292 33.17 6.57 25.54
CA GLY A 292 33.97 6.16 24.37
C GLY A 292 33.53 4.88 23.67
N SER A 293 34.48 4.25 22.95
CA SER A 293 34.26 3.15 21.99
C SER A 293 33.78 1.86 22.67
N LEU A 294 32.50 1.82 23.00
CA LEU A 294 31.80 0.63 23.46
C LEU A 294 31.66 -0.39 22.32
N SER A 295 31.75 -1.69 22.64
CA SER A 295 31.49 -2.75 21.68
C SER A 295 30.05 -2.67 21.15
N GLU A 296 29.77 -3.22 19.96
CA GLU A 296 28.40 -3.18 19.41
C GLU A 296 27.36 -3.81 20.36
N GLN A 297 27.78 -4.84 21.10
CA GLN A 297 26.98 -5.52 22.11
C GLN A 297 26.64 -4.56 23.28
N ASP A 298 27.63 -3.84 23.80
CA ASP A 298 27.46 -2.86 24.88
C ASP A 298 26.54 -1.73 24.43
N LYS A 299 26.71 -1.22 23.21
CA LYS A 299 25.82 -0.19 22.65
C LYS A 299 24.37 -0.68 22.61
N LEU A 300 24.15 -1.95 22.26
CA LEU A 300 22.82 -2.56 22.17
C LEU A 300 22.19 -2.77 23.55
N ASP A 301 22.96 -3.26 24.51
CA ASP A 301 22.55 -3.40 25.89
C ASP A 301 22.19 -2.05 26.49
N LEU A 302 23.00 -1.02 26.25
CA LEU A 302 22.78 0.32 26.77
C LEU A 302 21.51 0.97 26.18
N TYR A 303 21.24 0.75 24.90
CA TYR A 303 19.97 1.15 24.29
C TYR A 303 18.76 0.42 24.88
N ASN A 304 18.89 -0.88 25.15
CA ASN A 304 17.82 -1.69 25.73
C ASN A 304 17.58 -1.37 27.22
N ALA A 305 18.64 -1.03 27.94
CA ALA A 305 18.62 -0.55 29.32
C ALA A 305 17.94 0.83 29.38
N SER A 306 18.35 1.78 28.53
CA SER A 306 17.75 3.11 28.39
C SER A 306 16.25 3.05 28.07
N LYS A 307 15.82 2.13 27.20
CA LYS A 307 14.40 1.91 26.90
C LYS A 307 13.57 1.45 28.10
N ARG A 308 14.20 0.78 29.07
CA ARG A 308 13.57 0.24 30.26
C ARG A 308 13.81 1.08 31.52
N GLY A 309 14.54 2.19 31.39
CA GLY A 309 14.92 3.05 32.52
C GLY A 309 15.83 2.33 33.52
N LEU A 310 16.69 1.43 33.06
CA LEU A 310 17.66 0.70 33.88
C LEU A 310 19.08 1.19 33.57
N SER A 311 19.98 1.14 34.56
CA SER A 311 21.42 1.26 34.28
C SER A 311 21.92 0.07 33.47
N LEU A 312 23.06 0.21 32.78
CA LEU A 312 23.66 -0.88 32.00
C LEU A 312 23.90 -2.12 32.88
N GLU A 313 24.42 -1.93 34.10
CA GLU A 313 24.68 -2.98 35.08
C GLU A 313 23.39 -3.66 35.56
N GLN A 314 22.35 -2.88 35.86
CA GLN A 314 21.03 -3.43 36.25
C GLN A 314 20.38 -4.22 35.11
N TYR A 315 20.59 -3.79 33.86
CA TYR A 315 20.12 -4.53 32.72
C TYR A 315 20.86 -5.86 32.58
N ARG A 316 22.20 -5.85 32.71
CA ARG A 316 23.03 -7.06 32.66
C ARG A 316 22.73 -8.02 33.78
N SER A 317 22.57 -7.56 35.02
CA SER A 317 22.22 -8.41 36.16
C SER A 317 20.85 -9.06 35.97
N LYS A 318 19.85 -8.30 35.50
CA LYS A 318 18.52 -8.86 35.18
C LYS A 318 18.56 -9.84 34.01
N VAL A 319 19.43 -9.63 33.03
CA VAL A 319 19.64 -10.59 31.94
C VAL A 319 20.33 -11.86 32.45
N ALA A 320 21.35 -11.73 33.30
CA ALA A 320 22.08 -12.86 33.90
C ALA A 320 21.19 -13.72 34.80
N ILE A 321 20.30 -13.09 35.58
CA ILE A 321 19.31 -13.78 36.43
C ILE A 321 18.15 -14.39 35.59
N GLY A 322 18.11 -14.12 34.28
CA GLY A 322 17.04 -14.57 33.39
C GLY A 322 15.71 -13.81 33.57
N ALA A 323 15.68 -12.79 34.43
CA ALA A 323 14.53 -11.91 34.63
C ALA A 323 14.23 -11.05 33.37
N LEU A 324 15.25 -10.79 32.54
CA LEU A 324 15.10 -10.20 31.21
C LEU A 324 15.70 -11.13 30.15
N LYS A 325 14.94 -11.40 29.10
CA LYS A 325 15.46 -12.17 27.95
C LYS A 325 16.54 -11.36 27.24
N ALA A 326 17.76 -11.88 27.19
CA ALA A 326 18.86 -11.30 26.41
C ALA A 326 18.39 -11.04 24.97
N PRO A 327 18.80 -9.93 24.33
CA PRO A 327 18.58 -9.72 22.92
C PRO A 327 19.54 -10.64 22.15
N VAL A 328 19.28 -11.94 22.16
CA VAL A 328 20.11 -12.91 21.48
C VAL A 328 20.11 -12.54 19.99
N THR A 329 21.30 -12.26 19.45
CA THR A 329 21.58 -12.08 18.02
C THR A 329 21.47 -13.37 17.22
N GLU A 330 21.04 -14.46 17.87
CA GLU A 330 20.68 -15.70 17.21
C GLU A 330 19.60 -15.43 16.17
N ALA A 331 20.01 -15.67 14.93
CA ALA A 331 19.15 -15.83 13.78
C ALA A 331 17.90 -16.59 14.22
N LYS A 332 16.78 -15.86 14.29
CA LYS A 332 15.51 -16.34 14.82
C LYS A 332 15.14 -17.69 14.20
N LYS A 333 15.48 -18.80 14.87
CA LYS A 333 14.62 -19.98 14.88
C LYS A 333 13.37 -19.53 15.63
N LYS A 334 12.47 -18.84 14.92
CA LYS A 334 11.15 -18.47 15.43
C LYS A 334 10.49 -19.80 15.78
N GLY A 335 10.56 -20.21 17.04
CA GLY A 335 9.82 -21.35 17.55
C GLY A 335 8.42 -21.25 17.01
N VAL A 336 8.00 -22.29 16.28
CA VAL A 336 6.74 -22.29 15.55
C VAL A 336 5.64 -22.04 16.58
N SER A 337 4.87 -20.96 16.42
CA SER A 337 3.80 -20.60 17.37
C SER A 337 2.88 -21.81 17.62
N SER A 338 2.40 -22.02 18.85
CA SER A 338 1.56 -23.17 19.23
C SER A 338 0.44 -23.47 18.22
N ARG A 339 -0.27 -22.44 17.76
CA ARG A 339 -1.33 -22.56 16.73
C ARG A 339 -0.83 -23.11 15.39
N LYS A 340 0.41 -22.82 15.01
CA LYS A 340 1.04 -23.39 13.81
C LYS A 340 1.47 -24.83 14.04
N LEU A 341 1.89 -25.20 15.25
CA LEU A 341 2.20 -26.60 15.59
C LEU A 341 0.94 -27.48 15.47
N GLU A 342 -0.21 -27.00 15.94
CA GLU A 342 -1.50 -27.70 15.74
C GLU A 342 -1.88 -27.82 14.25
N GLU A 343 -1.68 -26.77 13.46
CA GLU A 343 -1.90 -26.82 12.01
C GLU A 343 -0.94 -27.81 11.33
N TYR A 344 0.27 -27.98 11.86
CA TYR A 344 1.25 -28.93 11.33
C TYR A 344 0.87 -30.36 11.71
N LYS A 345 0.39 -30.59 12.94
CA LYS A 345 -0.15 -31.89 13.38
C LYS A 345 -1.29 -32.35 12.48
N LYS A 346 -2.29 -31.51 12.25
CA LYS A 346 -3.43 -31.83 11.36
C LYS A 346 -3.00 -32.17 9.93
N ARG A 347 -2.01 -31.45 9.39
CA ARG A 347 -1.50 -31.72 8.03
C ARG A 347 -0.59 -32.94 7.94
N ALA A 348 0.12 -33.25 9.03
CA ALA A 348 0.93 -34.45 9.14
C ALA A 348 0.02 -35.68 9.19
N GLU A 349 -1.03 -35.64 10.02
CA GLU A 349 -2.09 -36.66 10.09
C GLU A 349 -2.79 -36.87 8.74
N GLN A 350 -3.23 -35.79 8.06
CA GLN A 350 -3.83 -35.89 6.73
C GLN A 350 -2.92 -36.50 5.66
N LYS A 351 -1.61 -36.47 5.86
CA LYS A 351 -0.62 -37.03 4.94
C LYS A 351 -0.10 -38.41 5.38
N GLY A 352 -0.52 -38.90 6.54
CA GLY A 352 0.00 -40.14 7.12
C GLY A 352 1.50 -40.09 7.44
N VAL A 353 2.02 -38.91 7.81
CA VAL A 353 3.45 -38.71 8.12
C VAL A 353 3.60 -38.21 9.55
N SER A 354 4.72 -38.54 10.22
CA SER A 354 5.03 -38.01 11.55
C SER A 354 5.13 -36.48 11.54
N LEU A 355 4.83 -35.83 12.67
CA LEU A 355 4.94 -34.36 12.80
C LEU A 355 6.38 -33.89 12.50
N GLU A 356 7.36 -34.66 12.97
CA GLU A 356 8.79 -34.38 12.85
C GLU A 356 9.25 -34.42 11.38
N ASP A 357 8.89 -35.46 10.64
CA ASP A 357 9.19 -35.58 9.22
C ASP A 357 8.50 -34.49 8.39
N TYR A 358 7.27 -34.13 8.77
CA TYR A 358 6.55 -33.04 8.11
C TYR A 358 7.24 -31.68 8.35
N THR A 359 7.73 -31.42 9.56
CA THR A 359 8.53 -30.23 9.84
C THR A 359 9.84 -30.22 9.06
N ARG A 360 10.56 -31.34 9.04
CA ARG A 360 11.85 -31.49 8.33
C ARG A 360 11.71 -31.23 6.83
N ARG A 361 10.77 -31.89 6.15
CA ARG A 361 10.50 -31.65 4.71
C ARG A 361 10.12 -30.21 4.40
N ARG A 362 9.45 -29.53 5.33
CA ARG A 362 9.06 -28.12 5.16
C ARG A 362 10.24 -27.18 5.35
N GLU A 363 11.12 -27.47 6.31
CA GLU A 363 12.36 -26.73 6.53
C GLU A 363 13.30 -26.90 5.34
N GLU A 364 13.51 -28.13 4.86
CA GLU A 364 14.27 -28.43 3.63
C GLU A 364 13.71 -27.68 2.43
N LYS A 365 12.38 -27.66 2.26
CA LYS A 365 11.72 -26.90 1.18
C LYS A 365 11.90 -25.39 1.32
N ASN A 366 11.90 -24.86 2.54
CA ASN A 366 12.14 -23.45 2.78
C ASN A 366 13.62 -23.09 2.55
N ALA A 367 14.56 -23.94 2.96
CA ALA A 367 15.99 -23.79 2.73
C ALA A 367 16.31 -23.83 1.23
N ALA A 368 15.74 -24.79 0.48
CA ALA A 368 15.88 -24.87 -0.97
C ALA A 368 15.32 -23.61 -1.67
N LYS A 369 14.17 -23.09 -1.20
CA LYS A 369 13.65 -21.81 -1.71
C LYS A 369 14.57 -20.64 -1.39
N GLN A 370 15.19 -20.64 -0.22
CA GLN A 370 16.09 -19.58 0.21
C GLN A 370 17.33 -19.53 -0.69
N LEU A 371 17.92 -20.70 -0.99
CA LEU A 371 19.01 -20.86 -1.95
C LEU A 371 18.62 -20.45 -3.39
N GLN A 372 17.36 -20.67 -3.79
CA GLN A 372 16.86 -20.22 -5.10
C GLN A 372 16.54 -18.72 -5.16
N THR A 373 16.20 -18.10 -4.03
CA THR A 373 15.92 -16.66 -3.95
C THR A 373 17.16 -15.80 -3.80
N ASP A 374 18.35 -16.40 -3.70
CA ASP A 374 19.60 -15.70 -3.90
C ASP A 374 19.89 -15.65 -5.41
N PRO A 375 19.62 -14.52 -6.10
CA PRO A 375 19.79 -14.41 -7.55
C PRO A 375 21.25 -14.51 -8.02
N SER A 376 22.19 -14.75 -7.11
CA SER A 376 23.62 -14.84 -7.39
C SER A 376 24.12 -16.24 -7.80
N ALA A 377 23.35 -17.31 -7.57
CA ALA A 377 23.86 -18.69 -7.75
C ALA A 377 23.25 -19.48 -8.93
N SER A 378 22.18 -18.99 -9.56
CA SER A 378 21.58 -19.61 -10.77
C SER A 378 22.24 -19.05 -12.04
N THR A 379 23.56 -19.13 -12.11
CA THR A 379 24.34 -18.78 -13.30
C THR A 379 24.69 -20.09 -14.00
N LEU A 380 23.74 -20.65 -14.75
CA LEU A 380 24.14 -21.51 -15.85
C LEU A 380 24.85 -20.61 -16.86
N PRO A 381 26.10 -20.91 -17.27
CA PRO A 381 26.79 -20.14 -18.28
C PRO A 381 25.99 -20.28 -19.58
N ILE A 382 25.27 -19.22 -19.95
CA ILE A 382 24.78 -19.07 -21.31
C ILE A 382 26.05 -18.95 -22.15
N VAL A 383 26.37 -20.02 -22.87
CA VAL A 383 27.43 -20.03 -23.89
C VAL A 383 26.95 -19.07 -24.98
N ILE A 384 27.48 -17.84 -24.94
CA ILE A 384 27.27 -16.84 -25.97
C ILE A 384 28.40 -17.06 -26.96
N ASP A 385 28.15 -17.86 -28.00
CA ASP A 385 29.02 -17.92 -29.17
C ASP A 385 28.90 -16.58 -29.89
N THR A 386 29.85 -15.67 -29.66
CA THR A 386 30.03 -14.47 -30.49
C THR A 386 30.98 -14.80 -31.64
N PRO A 387 30.49 -14.90 -32.90
CA PRO A 387 31.35 -14.82 -34.06
C PRO A 387 31.72 -13.34 -34.29
N ASN A 388 33.02 -13.09 -34.43
CA ASN A 388 33.70 -11.83 -34.76
C ASN A 388 34.22 -11.00 -33.57
N GLY A 389 35.55 -10.94 -33.48
CA GLY A 389 36.34 -10.05 -32.62
C GLY A 389 35.96 -8.59 -32.81
N ASP A 390 36.09 -7.72 -31.81
CA ASP A 390 37.41 -7.19 -31.46
C ASP A 390 37.57 -6.76 -29.99
N THR A 391 36.67 -7.13 -29.08
CA THR A 391 36.90 -6.91 -27.63
C THR A 391 36.33 -8.06 -26.79
N PRO A 392 37.17 -8.89 -26.16
CA PRO A 392 36.68 -9.96 -25.28
C PRO A 392 35.86 -9.34 -24.14
N GLY A 393 34.61 -9.80 -23.99
CA GLY A 393 33.73 -9.42 -22.89
C GLY A 393 32.76 -8.25 -23.13
N THR A 394 32.63 -7.72 -24.35
CA THR A 394 31.59 -6.72 -24.67
C THR A 394 30.39 -7.35 -25.37
N LEU A 395 29.22 -7.26 -24.74
CA LEU A 395 27.97 -7.79 -25.28
C LEU A 395 27.40 -6.85 -26.35
N THR A 396 27.21 -7.33 -27.58
CA THR A 396 26.50 -6.57 -28.63
C THR A 396 25.02 -6.94 -28.63
N LEU A 397 24.15 -5.93 -28.57
CA LEU A 397 22.69 -6.08 -28.54
C LEU A 397 22.09 -5.25 -29.68
N ARG A 398 21.14 -5.80 -30.44
CA ARG A 398 20.39 -5.04 -31.46
C ARG A 398 19.06 -4.58 -30.90
N THR A 399 18.65 -3.33 -31.15
CA THR A 399 17.36 -2.80 -30.68
C THR A 399 16.15 -3.54 -31.27
N SER A 400 16.31 -4.19 -32.42
CA SER A 400 15.27 -5.01 -33.05
C SER A 400 15.08 -6.38 -32.38
N GLU A 401 16.04 -6.85 -31.58
CA GLU A 401 15.91 -8.11 -30.88
C GLU A 401 14.88 -8.00 -29.75
N PRO A 402 13.99 -9.01 -29.60
CA PRO A 402 13.13 -9.09 -28.44
C PRO A 402 14.01 -9.17 -27.18
N ASP A 403 13.59 -8.49 -26.12
CA ASP A 403 14.27 -8.45 -24.82
C ASP A 403 15.66 -7.79 -24.82
N SER A 404 16.04 -7.05 -25.87
CA SER A 404 17.31 -6.29 -25.91
C SER A 404 17.47 -5.34 -24.72
N SER A 405 16.40 -4.64 -24.32
CA SER A 405 16.37 -3.78 -23.14
C SER A 405 16.55 -4.54 -21.83
N LEU A 406 15.96 -5.73 -21.71
CA LEU A 406 16.10 -6.59 -20.54
C LEU A 406 17.52 -7.17 -20.44
N ARG A 407 18.12 -7.57 -21.56
CA ARG A 407 19.53 -8.02 -21.62
C ARG A 407 20.50 -6.91 -21.28
N ALA A 408 20.27 -5.69 -21.77
CA ALA A 408 21.06 -4.51 -21.41
C ALA A 408 20.97 -4.22 -19.89
N CYS A 409 19.78 -4.31 -19.30
CA CYS A 409 19.60 -4.17 -17.86
C CYS A 409 20.36 -5.23 -17.05
N GLN A 410 20.35 -6.49 -17.52
CA GLN A 410 21.09 -7.58 -16.88
C GLN A 410 22.61 -7.40 -17.02
N ALA A 411 23.09 -6.88 -18.16
CA ALA A 411 24.51 -6.56 -18.35
C ALA A 411 24.97 -5.49 -17.36
N ILE A 412 24.15 -4.46 -17.12
CA ILE A 412 24.45 -3.43 -16.10
C ILE A 412 24.49 -4.02 -14.69
N GLU A 413 23.56 -4.92 -14.36
CA GLU A 413 23.53 -5.57 -13.04
C GLU A 413 24.73 -6.49 -12.80
N ARG A 414 25.25 -7.11 -13.88
CA ARG A 414 26.43 -7.98 -13.85
C ARG A 414 27.76 -7.25 -14.10
N GLU A 415 27.74 -5.92 -14.21
CA GLU A 415 28.93 -5.13 -14.54
C GLU A 415 29.62 -5.63 -15.82
N MET A 416 28.85 -5.93 -16.86
CA MET A 416 29.33 -6.33 -18.18
C MET A 416 29.18 -5.18 -19.19
N ALA A 417 30.25 -4.88 -19.94
CA ALA A 417 30.19 -3.89 -21.00
C ALA A 417 29.22 -4.34 -22.11
N PHE A 418 28.45 -3.40 -22.67
CA PHE A 418 27.61 -3.70 -23.82
C PHE A 418 27.54 -2.54 -24.82
N ILE A 419 27.21 -2.87 -26.06
CA ILE A 419 26.96 -1.93 -27.15
C ILE A 419 25.57 -2.24 -27.71
N LEU A 420 24.69 -1.25 -27.70
CA LEU A 420 23.39 -1.28 -28.34
C LEU A 420 23.52 -0.74 -29.76
N LEU A 421 23.23 -1.58 -30.75
CA LEU A 421 23.16 -1.26 -32.16
C LEU A 421 21.70 -1.03 -32.56
N ASP A 422 21.45 -0.10 -33.47
CA ASP A 422 20.12 0.09 -34.02
C ASP A 422 19.75 -0.97 -35.08
N GLY A 423 18.60 -0.82 -35.72
CA GLY A 423 18.16 -1.72 -36.79
C GLY A 423 19.04 -1.69 -38.05
N ALA A 424 19.84 -0.63 -38.26
CA ALA A 424 20.80 -0.50 -39.34
C ALA A 424 22.19 -1.07 -38.97
N GLY A 425 22.40 -1.43 -37.70
CA GLY A 425 23.69 -1.88 -37.18
C GLY A 425 24.60 -0.74 -36.73
N GLU A 426 24.11 0.50 -36.68
CA GLU A 426 24.87 1.64 -36.19
C GLU A 426 24.89 1.67 -34.66
N LYS A 427 26.04 2.03 -34.10
CA LYS A 427 26.24 2.13 -32.64
C LYS A 427 25.43 3.29 -32.11
N THR A 428 24.36 2.99 -31.36
CA THR A 428 23.51 4.02 -30.75
C THR A 428 23.87 4.29 -29.30
N LEU A 429 24.29 3.27 -28.55
CA LEU A 429 24.62 3.41 -27.14
C LEU A 429 25.71 2.42 -26.74
N SER A 430 26.69 2.87 -25.95
CA SER A 430 27.68 2.00 -25.33
C SER A 430 27.75 2.29 -23.83
N TRP A 431 28.00 1.25 -23.05
CA TRP A 431 28.17 1.38 -21.61
C TRP A 431 29.26 0.43 -21.13
N LYS A 432 30.12 0.92 -20.24
CA LYS A 432 31.16 0.14 -19.58
C LYS A 432 30.97 0.16 -18.06
N PRO A 433 31.45 -0.86 -17.35
CA PRO A 433 31.43 -0.88 -15.89
C PRO A 433 32.15 0.34 -15.32
N GLY A 434 31.51 1.02 -14.36
CA GLY A 434 32.00 2.27 -13.77
C GLY A 434 31.43 3.53 -14.42
N ASP A 435 30.93 3.47 -15.66
CA ASP A 435 30.29 4.60 -16.31
C ASP A 435 28.88 4.86 -15.75
N VAL A 436 28.46 6.13 -15.74
CA VAL A 436 27.09 6.50 -15.38
C VAL A 436 26.12 5.89 -16.39
N VAL A 437 25.08 5.22 -15.89
CA VAL A 437 24.07 4.59 -16.74
C VAL A 437 23.40 5.63 -17.65
N PRO A 438 23.44 5.45 -18.98
CA PRO A 438 22.87 6.42 -19.92
C PRO A 438 21.37 6.65 -19.68
N ALA A 439 20.98 7.91 -19.78
CA ALA A 439 19.59 8.34 -19.67
C ALA A 439 18.85 8.16 -21.01
N ASP A 440 18.77 6.94 -21.54
CA ASP A 440 18.09 6.63 -22.82
C ASP A 440 16.85 5.75 -22.62
N GLU A 441 15.71 6.15 -23.22
CA GLU A 441 14.43 5.44 -23.15
C GLU A 441 14.53 4.00 -23.67
N ARG A 442 15.36 3.77 -24.69
CA ARG A 442 15.54 2.45 -25.33
C ARG A 442 16.06 1.39 -24.38
N LEU A 443 16.80 1.79 -23.35
CA LEU A 443 17.41 0.88 -22.38
C LEU A 443 16.37 0.20 -21.47
N TRP A 444 15.20 0.81 -21.28
CA TRP A 444 14.16 0.30 -20.39
C TRP A 444 12.78 0.22 -21.06
N ASP A 445 12.70 0.39 -22.37
CA ASP A 445 11.44 0.23 -23.09
C ASP A 445 10.96 -1.23 -23.03
N GLY A 446 9.65 -1.42 -22.83
CA GLY A 446 9.05 -2.73 -22.62
C GLY A 446 9.33 -3.41 -21.26
N VAL A 447 10.27 -2.92 -20.44
CA VAL A 447 10.62 -3.54 -19.15
C VAL A 447 9.79 -2.98 -17.99
N ALA A 448 9.20 -3.88 -17.20
CA ALA A 448 8.45 -3.49 -16.01
C ALA A 448 9.34 -2.73 -15.00
N THR A 449 8.86 -1.60 -14.48
CA THR A 449 9.61 -0.72 -13.56
C THR A 449 10.19 -1.43 -12.33
N LYS A 450 9.54 -2.50 -11.87
CA LYS A 450 9.98 -3.29 -10.70
C LYS A 450 11.13 -4.25 -11.01
N ALA A 451 11.30 -4.63 -12.28
CA ALA A 451 12.36 -5.52 -12.75
C ALA A 451 13.65 -4.75 -13.10
N LEU A 452 13.59 -3.42 -13.19
CA LEU A 452 14.76 -2.60 -13.49
C LEU A 452 15.76 -2.53 -12.30
N PRO A 453 17.07 -2.67 -12.56
CA PRO A 453 18.11 -2.41 -11.58
C PRO A 453 18.00 -1.02 -10.96
N LYS A 454 18.51 -0.84 -9.74
CA LYS A 454 18.40 0.45 -9.02
C LYS A 454 19.09 1.60 -9.77
N SER A 455 20.24 1.34 -10.39
CA SER A 455 20.99 2.30 -11.22
C SER A 455 20.16 2.75 -12.42
N VAL A 456 19.61 1.80 -13.19
CA VAL A 456 18.72 2.07 -14.34
C VAL A 456 17.45 2.84 -13.92
N ARG A 457 16.86 2.51 -12.77
CA ARG A 457 15.69 3.26 -12.24
C ARG A 457 16.02 4.72 -11.91
N ARG A 458 17.24 5.01 -11.44
CA ARG A 458 17.69 6.38 -11.19
C ARG A 458 17.85 7.15 -12.51
N ALA A 459 18.56 6.57 -13.48
CA ALA A 459 18.73 7.15 -14.81
C ALA A 459 17.37 7.43 -15.50
N ARG A 460 16.43 6.47 -15.45
CA ARG A 460 15.06 6.66 -15.96
C ARG A 460 14.32 7.80 -15.27
N LYS A 461 14.46 7.94 -13.94
CA LYS A 461 13.82 9.02 -13.18
C LYS A 461 14.39 10.38 -13.57
N GLU A 462 15.70 10.48 -13.73
CA GLU A 462 16.39 11.68 -14.18
C GLU A 462 15.94 12.08 -15.59
N TRP A 463 15.91 11.12 -16.51
CA TRP A 463 15.40 11.33 -17.86
C TRP A 463 13.95 11.84 -17.87
N MET A 464 13.06 11.23 -17.06
CA MET A 464 11.66 11.70 -16.94
C MET A 464 11.57 13.13 -16.37
N ASN A 465 12.46 13.51 -15.45
CA ASN A 465 12.50 14.86 -14.89
C ASN A 465 12.97 15.89 -15.92
N VAL A 466 13.99 15.57 -16.73
CA VAL A 466 14.48 16.43 -17.81
C VAL A 466 13.38 16.64 -18.85
N ARG A 467 12.79 15.56 -19.36
CA ARG A 467 11.69 15.63 -20.34
C ARG A 467 10.46 16.36 -19.80
N GLY A 468 10.14 16.17 -18.51
CA GLY A 468 9.08 16.90 -17.84
C GLY A 468 9.35 18.41 -17.73
N SER A 469 10.62 18.79 -17.55
CA SER A 469 11.04 20.20 -17.48
C SER A 469 11.02 20.88 -18.85
N GLU A 470 11.42 20.16 -19.91
CA GLU A 470 11.34 20.63 -21.29
C GLU A 470 9.90 20.87 -21.73
N ARG A 471 8.99 19.94 -21.45
CA ARG A 471 7.55 20.11 -21.72
C ARG A 471 6.97 21.34 -21.04
N LYS A 472 7.39 21.63 -19.81
CA LYS A 472 6.98 22.84 -19.07
C LYS A 472 7.54 24.12 -19.68
N LYS A 473 8.75 24.09 -20.25
CA LYS A 473 9.35 25.25 -20.93
C LYS A 473 8.69 25.51 -22.29
N GLY A 474 8.40 24.45 -23.05
CA GLY A 474 7.73 24.54 -24.36
C GLY A 474 6.32 25.13 -24.28
N GLY A 475 5.53 24.72 -23.28
CA GLY A 475 4.17 25.23 -23.09
C GLY A 475 4.05 26.71 -22.69
N LYS A 476 5.16 27.38 -22.35
CA LYS A 476 5.16 28.82 -22.02
C LYS A 476 5.43 29.74 -23.21
N LYS A 477 5.87 29.21 -24.36
CA LYS A 477 6.21 30.04 -25.54
C LYS A 477 5.07 30.19 -26.54
N SER A 478 3.90 29.59 -26.30
CA SER A 478 2.75 29.61 -27.22
C SER A 478 1.54 30.34 -26.66
N GLY A 479 1.73 31.26 -25.71
CA GLY A 479 0.67 32.03 -25.04
C GLY A 479 0.82 33.51 -25.26
#